data_AF-A0A923LXE8-F1
#
_entry.id   AF-A0A923LXE8-F1
#
_cell.length_a   1.000
_cell.length_b   1.000
_cell.length_c   1.000
_cell.angle_alpha   90.00
_cell.angle_beta   90.00
_cell.angle_gamma   90.00
#
_symmetry.space_group_name_H-M   'P 1'
#
loop_
_entity.id
_entity.type
_entity.pdbx_description
1 polymer ?
#
loop_
_entity_poly.entity_id
_entity_poly.type
_entity_poly.pdbx_seq_one_letter_code
_entity_poly.pdbx_strand_id
1 'polypeptide(L)' 'MTILACECGNEIYIMDETEATAWQCDACGQWYDFFGVKVVPPQERRKTISPHLINWSAGEEL' A
#
# COMPACT_ATOMS: atom_id res chain seq x y z
N MET A 1 6.83 -16.72 -8.29
CA MET A 1 7.42 -15.58 -9.02
C MET A 1 6.56 -15.33 -10.25
N THR A 2 5.94 -14.16 -10.33
CA THR A 2 5.08 -13.74 -11.44
C THR A 2 5.63 -12.44 -12.00
N ILE A 3 5.49 -12.21 -13.31
CA ILE A 3 5.97 -11.00 -13.99
C ILE A 3 4.78 -10.31 -14.64
N LEU A 4 4.63 -9.00 -14.42
CA LEU A 4 3.66 -8.15 -15.12
C LEU A 4 4.38 -7.24 -16.11
N ALA A 5 3.80 -7.11 -17.30
CA ALA A 5 4.24 -6.14 -18.30
C ALA A 5 3.58 -4.79 -18.03
N CYS A 6 4.38 -3.76 -17.76
CA CYS A 6 3.92 -2.39 -17.73
C CYS A 6 3.70 -1.86 -19.15
N GLU A 7 2.67 -1.04 -19.37
CA GLU A 7 2.47 -0.32 -20.63
C GLU A 7 3.62 0.63 -21.01
N CYS A 8 4.45 0.98 -20.03
CA CYS A 8 5.68 1.75 -20.20
C CYS A 8 6.84 0.93 -20.80
N GLY A 9 6.67 -0.38 -20.99
CA GLY A 9 7.70 -1.29 -21.49
C GLY A 9 8.63 -1.88 -20.42
N ASN A 10 8.41 -1.57 -19.14
CA ASN A 10 9.15 -2.17 -18.03
C ASN A 10 8.46 -3.43 -17.48
N GLU A 11 9.20 -4.25 -16.76
CA GLU A 11 8.68 -5.45 -16.09
C GLU A 11 8.54 -5.22 -14.59
N ILE A 12 7.46 -5.74 -14.00
CA ILE A 12 7.21 -5.70 -12.56
C ILE A 12 7.34 -7.12 -12.03
N TYR A 13 8.29 -7.34 -11.13
CA TYR A 13 8.58 -8.65 -10.55
C TYR A 13 7.80 -8.84 -9.25
N ILE A 14 6.92 -9.85 -9.23
CA ILE A 14 6.09 -10.21 -8.09
C ILE A 14 6.67 -11.44 -7.39
N MET A 15 7.04 -11.25 -6.13
CA MET A 15 7.42 -12.33 -5.23
C MET A 15 6.17 -12.81 -4.48
N ASP A 16 5.90 -14.11 -4.59
CA ASP A 16 4.67 -14.79 -4.10
C ASP A 16 4.55 -14.77 -2.56
N GLU A 17 5.62 -14.38 -1.87
CA GLU A 17 5.72 -14.37 -0.40
C GLU A 17 5.15 -13.09 0.24
N THR A 18 4.56 -12.20 -0.54
CA THR A 18 4.01 -10.93 -0.05
C THR A 18 2.48 -10.97 -0.02
N GLU A 19 1.85 -10.58 1.09
CA GLU A 19 0.39 -10.36 1.19
C GLU A 19 -0.06 -9.10 0.40
N ALA A 20 0.79 -8.58 -0.47
CA ALA A 20 0.51 -7.42 -1.29
C ALA A 20 -0.53 -7.79 -2.36
N THR A 21 -1.43 -6.86 -2.64
CA THR A 21 -2.49 -7.02 -3.65
C THR A 21 -2.24 -6.17 -4.91
N ALA A 22 -1.22 -5.30 -4.87
CA ALA A 22 -0.82 -4.44 -5.97
C ALA A 22 0.67 -4.11 -5.91
N TRP A 23 1.29 -3.89 -7.07
CA TRP A 23 2.70 -3.57 -7.22
C TRP A 23 2.88 -2.32 -8.08
N GLN A 24 3.86 -1.51 -7.68
CA GLN A 24 4.23 -0.31 -8.40
C GLN A 24 5.31 -0.60 -9.44
N CYS A 25 5.15 -0.07 -10.64
CA CYS A 25 6.22 -0.02 -11.62
C CYS A 25 7.28 1.01 -11.22
N ASP A 26 8.53 0.58 -11.08
CA ASP A 26 9.66 1.45 -10.72
C ASP A 26 9.93 2.55 -11.77
N ALA A 27 9.71 2.25 -13.05
CA ALA A 27 10.01 3.18 -14.15
C ALA A 27 9.00 4.33 -14.30
N CYS A 28 7.71 4.07 -14.10
CA CYS A 28 6.64 5.05 -14.38
C CYS A 28 5.73 5.35 -13.19
N GLY A 29 5.89 4.63 -12.07
CA GLY A 29 5.09 4.81 -10.86
C GLY A 29 3.64 4.32 -10.94
N GLN A 30 3.22 3.71 -12.06
CA GLN A 30 1.89 3.13 -12.22
C GLN A 30 1.73 1.88 -11.35
N TRP A 31 0.52 1.66 -10.84
CA TRP A 31 0.20 0.51 -10.00
C TRP A 31 -0.63 -0.51 -10.77
N TYR A 32 -0.31 -1.78 -10.57
CA TYR A 32 -1.01 -2.90 -11.19
C TYR A 32 -1.38 -3.94 -10.12
N ASP A 33 -2.56 -4.54 -10.26
CA ASP A 33 -2.95 -5.69 -9.45
C ASP A 33 -2.30 -6.98 -9.96
N PHE A 34 -2.54 -8.10 -9.26
CA PHE A 34 -2.03 -9.41 -9.66
C PHE A 34 -2.46 -9.88 -11.06
N PHE A 35 -3.58 -9.36 -11.58
CA PHE A 35 -4.09 -9.70 -12.91
C PHE A 35 -3.51 -8.79 -14.01
N GLY A 36 -2.63 -7.86 -13.67
CA GLY A 36 -2.07 -6.90 -14.61
C GLY A 36 -3.01 -5.74 -14.94
N VAL A 37 -4.06 -5.53 -14.13
CA VAL A 37 -4.99 -4.42 -14.30
C VAL A 37 -4.43 -3.19 -13.58
N LYS A 38 -4.45 -2.03 -14.26
CA LYS A 38 -4.09 -0.75 -13.64
C LYS A 38 -5.02 -0.43 -12.48
N VAL A 39 -4.45 -0.13 -11.33
CA VAL A 39 -5.18 0.27 -10.12
C VAL A 39 -4.67 1.60 -9.59
N VAL A 40 -5.46 2.23 -8.74
CA VAL A 40 -4.98 3.37 -7.95
C VAL A 40 -3.93 2.88 -6.95
N PRO A 41 -2.94 3.72 -6.58
CA PRO A 41 -2.02 3.39 -5.51
C PRO A 41 -2.82 2.97 -4.28
N PRO A 42 -2.43 1.87 -3.59
CA PRO A 42 -3.03 1.55 -2.31
C PRO A 42 -2.82 2.79 -1.45
N GLN A 43 -3.92 3.48 -1.14
CA GLN A 43 -3.88 4.59 -0.23
C GLN A 43 -3.32 3.99 1.04
N GLU A 44 -2.06 4.31 1.35
CA GLU A 44 -1.50 4.09 2.66
C GLU A 44 -2.58 4.66 3.57
N ARG A 45 -3.25 3.80 4.34
CA ARG A 45 -4.27 4.23 5.28
C ARG A 45 -3.49 5.07 6.26
N ARG A 46 -3.36 6.36 5.93
CA ARG A 46 -2.75 7.37 6.74
C ARG A 46 -3.64 7.30 7.95
N LYS A 47 -3.14 6.62 8.99
CA LYS A 47 -3.78 6.60 10.31
C LYS A 47 -3.86 8.07 10.60
N THR A 48 -5.00 8.67 10.31
CA THR A 48 -5.30 9.99 10.77
C THR A 48 -5.44 9.71 12.24
N ILE A 49 -4.32 9.84 12.95
CA ILE A 49 -4.30 9.99 14.38
C ILE A 49 -5.19 11.20 14.55
N SER A 50 -6.48 10.95 14.75
CA SER A 50 -7.42 12.00 15.03
C SER A 50 -6.84 12.64 16.28
N PRO A 51 -6.56 13.95 16.29
CA PRO A 51 -6.02 14.64 17.47
C PRO A 51 -6.97 14.63 18.67
N HIS A 52 -8.07 13.87 18.58
CA HIS A 52 -9.09 13.65 19.60
C HIS A 52 -8.93 12.32 20.35
N LEU A 53 -7.75 11.69 20.34
CA LEU A 53 -7.38 10.77 21.41
C LEU A 53 -7.01 11.61 22.63
N ILE A 54 -8.05 12.06 23.33
CA ILE A 54 -7.97 12.66 24.66
C ILE A 54 -7.15 11.69 25.51
N ASN A 55 -5.99 12.16 25.96
CA ASN A 55 -5.21 11.48 26.97
C ASN A 55 -6.00 11.56 28.27
N TRP A 56 -6.65 10.46 28.67
CA TRP A 56 -7.15 10.29 30.03
C TRP A 56 -5.93 10.01 30.93
N SER A 57 -5.10 11.02 31.09
CA SER A 57 -4.15 11.05 32.19
C SER A 57 -4.95 11.18 33.49
N ALA A 58 -4.53 10.42 34.48
CA ALA A 58 -4.52 10.81 35.89
C ALA A 58 -5.87 11.21 36.52
N GLY A 59 -6.40 10.28 37.31
CA GLY A 59 -7.31 10.52 38.44
C GLY A 59 -7.25 9.24 39.28
N GLU A 60 -6.26 9.08 40.15
CA GLU A 60 -6.19 9.63 41.51
C GLU A 60 -7.33 9.06 42.39
N GLU A 61 -6.90 8.30 43.41
CA GLU A 61 -7.57 7.91 44.66
C GLU A 61 -8.92 7.15 44.59
N LEU A 62 -8.90 5.89 45.04
CA LEU A 62 -9.67 5.38 46.20
C LEU A 62 -9.07 4.06 46.71
#